data_AF-W8YQA9-F1
#
_entry.id   AF-W8YQA9-F1
#
_cell.length_a   1.000
_cell.length_b   1.000
_cell.length_c   1.000
_cell.angle_alpha   90.00
_cell.angle_beta   90.00
_cell.angle_gamma   90.00
#
_symmetry.space_group_name_H-M   'P 1'
#
loop_
_entity.id
_entity.type
_entity.pdbx_description
1 polymer ?
#
loop_
_entity_poly.entity_id
_entity_poly.type
_entity_poly.pdbx_seq_one_letter_code
_entity_poly.pdbx_strand_id
1 'polypeptide(L)'
;MSFTGSIIGGFVTLFGIRYTIKHQRKDDFIRSFPDRLVNADKIISEAYQLEEKLKELFDARKYKHYGVALHSFLKKEDILKRESAVVGVDYYNNLSYIFSLGKTIYEEISSYDIEDQELFTKCNYYINYLNAVNEKLYELKLGLEIRFAEINI
;
A
#
# COMPACT_ATOMS: atom_id res chain seq x y z
N MET A 1 57.45 3.77 9.57
CA MET A 1 56.22 4.37 10.14
C MET A 1 55.09 4.40 9.08
N SER A 2 54.63 3.26 8.57
CA SER A 2 53.60 3.20 7.49
C SER A 2 52.24 2.61 7.93
N PHE A 3 52.07 2.28 9.20
CA PHE A 3 50.87 1.58 9.70
C PHE A 3 49.76 2.54 10.19
N THR A 4 50.12 3.76 10.60
CA THR A 4 49.16 4.76 11.08
C THR A 4 48.46 5.51 9.95
N GLY A 5 49.11 5.65 8.78
CA GLY A 5 48.51 6.31 7.61
C GLY A 5 47.39 5.51 6.94
N SER A 6 47.47 4.17 6.93
CA SER A 6 46.45 3.29 6.35
C SER A 6 45.18 3.20 7.20
N ILE A 7 45.29 3.26 8.52
CA ILE A 7 44.15 3.24 9.45
C ILE A 7 43.34 4.54 9.33
N ILE A 8 44.01 5.70 9.29
CA ILE A 8 43.35 7.00 9.14
C ILE A 8 42.70 7.12 7.74
N GLY A 9 43.36 6.65 6.68
CA GLY A 9 42.79 6.61 5.33
C GLY A 9 41.53 5.73 5.22
N GLY A 10 41.53 4.56 5.87
CA GLY A 10 40.36 3.68 5.91
C GLY A 10 39.16 4.30 6.63
N PHE A 11 39.40 5.04 7.72
CA PHE A 11 38.34 5.72 8.47
C PHE A 11 37.73 6.87 7.67
N VAL A 12 38.54 7.72 7.03
CA VAL A 12 38.05 8.82 6.17
C VAL A 12 37.23 8.27 4.98
N THR A 13 37.66 7.16 4.39
CA THR A 13 36.95 6.51 3.28
C THR A 13 35.59 5.97 3.73
N LEU A 14 35.50 5.31 4.90
CA LEU A 14 34.25 4.82 5.48
C LEU A 14 33.26 5.95 5.79
N PHE A 15 33.75 7.07 6.33
CA PHE A 15 32.93 8.25 6.59
C PHE A 15 32.45 8.90 5.29
N GLY A 16 33.32 9.02 4.29
CA GLY A 16 32.96 9.49 2.95
C GLY A 16 31.86 8.65 2.31
N ILE A 17 32.02 7.32 2.30
CA ILE A 17 31.01 6.38 1.75
C ILE A 17 29.68 6.55 2.48
N ARG A 18 29.67 6.58 3.81
CA ARG A 18 28.43 6.77 4.59
C ARG A 18 27.76 8.11 4.30
N TYR A 19 28.54 9.17 4.18
CA TYR A 19 28.04 10.51 3.87
C TYR A 19 27.43 10.58 2.46
N THR A 20 28.12 10.02 1.46
CA THR A 20 27.65 9.93 0.07
C THR A 20 26.36 9.11 -0.03
N ILE A 21 26.28 7.95 0.64
CA ILE A 21 25.06 7.12 0.67
C ILE A 21 23.89 7.90 1.29
N LYS A 22 24.14 8.66 2.37
CA LYS A 22 23.09 9.44 3.04
C LYS A 22 22.56 10.56 2.13
N HIS A 23 23.44 11.26 1.40
CA HIS A 23 23.05 12.29 0.45
C HIS A 23 22.31 11.72 -0.76
N GLN A 24 22.83 10.65 -1.37
CA GLN A 24 22.16 9.98 -2.49
C GLN A 24 20.74 9.54 -2.13
N ARG A 25 20.55 8.94 -0.95
CA ARG A 25 19.20 8.56 -0.47
C ARG A 25 18.26 9.74 -0.27
N LYS A 26 18.78 10.87 0.20
CA LYS A 26 17.99 12.11 0.36
C LYS A 26 17.57 12.65 -1.00
N ASP A 27 18.50 12.74 -1.94
CA ASP A 27 18.25 13.27 -3.29
C ASP A 27 17.28 12.37 -4.07
N ASP A 28 17.46 11.05 -4.01
CA ASP A 28 16.55 10.08 -4.64
C ASP A 28 15.14 10.16 -4.04
N PHE A 29 15.03 10.38 -2.72
CA PHE A 29 13.75 10.54 -2.06
C PHE A 29 13.05 11.83 -2.50
N ILE A 30 13.73 12.98 -2.46
CA ILE A 30 13.17 14.27 -2.90
C ILE A 30 12.71 14.18 -4.36
N ARG A 31 13.54 13.58 -5.23
CA ARG A 31 13.21 13.46 -6.66
C ARG A 31 11.99 12.58 -6.90
N SER A 32 11.84 11.48 -6.15
CA SER A 32 10.72 10.54 -6.31
C SER A 32 9.46 10.92 -5.52
N PHE A 33 9.53 11.91 -4.62
CA PHE A 33 8.43 12.26 -3.73
C PHE A 33 7.13 12.65 -4.46
N PRO A 34 7.12 13.49 -5.51
CA PRO A 34 5.89 13.84 -6.22
C PRO A 34 5.16 12.62 -6.80
N ASP A 35 5.93 11.71 -7.44
CA ASP A 35 5.37 10.49 -8.02
C ASP A 35 4.83 9.55 -6.93
N ARG A 36 5.52 9.44 -5.79
CA ARG A 36 5.05 8.64 -4.65
C ARG A 36 3.75 9.19 -4.09
N LEU A 37 3.61 10.52 -3.99
CA LEU A 37 2.41 11.15 -3.45
C LEU A 37 1.20 10.95 -4.37
N VAL A 38 1.37 11.18 -5.68
CA VAL A 38 0.31 10.97 -6.67
C VAL A 38 -0.16 9.52 -6.69
N ASN A 39 0.77 8.56 -6.63
CA ASN A 39 0.42 7.15 -6.59
C ASN A 39 -0.25 6.77 -5.26
N ALA A 40 0.20 7.31 -4.13
CA ALA A 40 -0.45 7.11 -2.83
C ALA A 40 -1.90 7.59 -2.83
N ASP A 41 -2.16 8.80 -3.34
CA ASP A 41 -3.51 9.37 -3.45
C ASP A 41 -4.43 8.53 -4.31
N LYS A 42 -3.92 8.06 -5.46
CA LYS A 42 -4.69 7.20 -6.35
C LYS A 42 -5.05 5.87 -5.69
N ILE A 43 -4.09 5.23 -5.04
CA ILE A 43 -4.30 3.95 -4.32
C ILE A 43 -5.33 4.12 -3.22
N ILE A 44 -5.18 5.15 -2.40
CA ILE A 44 -6.12 5.46 -1.30
C ILE A 44 -7.51 5.69 -1.88
N SER A 45 -7.65 6.52 -2.92
CA SER A 45 -8.95 6.79 -3.54
C SER A 45 -9.63 5.52 -4.05
N GLU A 46 -8.89 4.63 -4.71
CA GLU A 46 -9.41 3.36 -5.24
C GLU A 46 -9.86 2.41 -4.11
N ALA A 47 -9.06 2.29 -3.05
CA ALA A 47 -9.38 1.43 -1.92
C ALA A 47 -10.57 1.97 -1.09
N TYR A 48 -10.70 3.30 -0.96
CA TYR A 48 -11.86 3.94 -0.34
C TYR A 48 -13.14 3.78 -1.16
N GLN A 49 -13.09 4.00 -2.48
CA GLN A 49 -14.23 3.80 -3.36
C GLN A 49 -14.74 2.35 -3.32
N LEU A 50 -13.82 1.38 -3.24
CA LEU A 50 -14.19 -0.01 -3.03
C LEU A 50 -14.92 -0.18 -1.70
N GLU A 51 -14.34 0.30 -0.60
CA GLU A 51 -14.91 0.15 0.75
C GLU A 51 -16.33 0.72 0.83
N GLU A 52 -16.49 1.95 0.36
CA GLU A 52 -17.78 2.65 0.35
C GLU A 52 -18.81 1.86 -0.47
N LYS A 53 -18.40 1.35 -1.63
CA LYS A 53 -19.29 0.56 -2.49
C LYS A 53 -19.67 -0.78 -1.88
N LEU A 54 -18.73 -1.46 -1.23
CA LEU A 54 -19.00 -2.74 -0.58
C LEU A 54 -19.89 -2.57 0.65
N LYS A 55 -19.71 -1.50 1.44
CA LYS A 55 -20.61 -1.13 2.55
C LYS A 55 -22.03 -0.88 2.06
N GLU A 56 -22.21 -0.04 1.03
CA GLU A 56 -23.52 0.23 0.42
C GLU A 56 -24.23 -1.06 -0.01
N LEU A 57 -23.50 -1.96 -0.66
CA LEU A 57 -24.05 -3.23 -1.17
C LEU A 57 -24.34 -4.23 -0.05
N PHE A 58 -23.52 -4.24 1.00
CA PHE A 58 -23.69 -5.08 2.18
C PHE A 58 -24.93 -4.67 2.97
N ASP A 59 -25.11 -3.37 3.24
CA ASP A 59 -26.29 -2.83 3.94
C ASP A 59 -27.58 -3.08 3.17
N ALA A 60 -27.50 -3.03 1.83
CA ALA A 60 -28.62 -3.34 0.95
C ALA A 60 -28.85 -4.85 0.72
N ARG A 61 -28.05 -5.73 1.34
CA ARG A 61 -28.06 -7.20 1.14
C ARG A 61 -27.95 -7.63 -0.33
N LYS A 62 -27.20 -6.88 -1.13
CA LYS A 62 -27.02 -7.08 -2.58
C LYS A 62 -25.73 -7.86 -2.90
N TYR A 63 -25.58 -9.07 -2.35
CA TYR A 63 -24.31 -9.83 -2.45
C TYR A 63 -23.89 -10.18 -3.88
N LYS A 64 -24.84 -10.40 -4.80
CA LYS A 64 -24.50 -10.59 -6.23
C LYS A 64 -23.79 -9.37 -6.82
N HIS A 65 -24.24 -8.16 -6.46
CA HIS A 65 -23.59 -6.92 -6.88
C HIS A 65 -22.27 -6.69 -6.14
N TYR A 66 -22.12 -7.23 -4.93
CA TYR A 66 -20.85 -7.23 -4.19
C TYR A 66 -19.75 -7.92 -5.00
N GLY A 67 -20.04 -9.12 -5.53
CA GLY A 67 -19.12 -9.85 -6.41
C GLY A 67 -18.74 -9.06 -7.67
N VAL A 68 -19.69 -8.31 -8.24
CA VAL A 68 -19.43 -7.44 -9.41
C VAL A 68 -18.50 -6.27 -9.06
N ALA A 69 -18.74 -5.59 -7.93
CA ALA A 69 -17.88 -4.51 -7.46
C ALA A 69 -16.45 -5.00 -7.17
N LEU A 70 -16.35 -6.15 -6.48
CA LEU A 70 -15.08 -6.78 -6.17
C LEU A 70 -14.33 -7.18 -7.45
N HIS A 71 -15.02 -7.82 -8.41
CA HIS A 71 -14.43 -8.18 -9.70
C HIS A 71 -13.90 -6.97 -10.47
N SER A 72 -14.62 -5.84 -10.46
CA SER A 72 -14.17 -4.59 -11.07
C SER A 72 -12.86 -4.08 -10.47
N PHE A 73 -12.74 -4.15 -9.14
CA PHE A 73 -11.52 -3.77 -8.43
C PHE A 73 -10.37 -4.75 -8.69
N LEU A 74 -10.63 -6.07 -8.67
CA LEU A 74 -9.63 -7.10 -8.93
C LEU A 74 -8.97 -6.94 -10.31
N LYS A 75 -9.69 -6.43 -11.33
CA LYS A 75 -9.10 -6.12 -12.65
C LYS A 75 -8.01 -5.05 -12.61
N LYS A 76 -7.96 -4.24 -11.57
CA LYS A 76 -6.96 -3.18 -11.38
C LYS A 76 -5.70 -3.66 -10.65
N GLU A 77 -5.63 -4.94 -10.26
CA GLU A 77 -4.54 -5.49 -9.43
C GLU A 77 -3.15 -5.16 -9.96
N ASP A 78 -2.85 -5.49 -11.21
CA ASP A 78 -1.50 -5.30 -11.78
C ASP A 78 -1.10 -3.82 -11.84
N ILE A 79 -2.06 -2.92 -12.04
CA ILE A 79 -1.82 -1.48 -12.09
C ILE A 79 -1.55 -0.97 -10.67
N LEU A 80 -2.44 -1.27 -9.73
CA LEU A 80 -2.32 -0.81 -8.34
C LEU A 80 -1.13 -1.42 -7.60
N LYS A 81 -0.75 -2.67 -7.91
CA LYS A 81 0.49 -3.28 -7.40
C LYS A 81 1.75 -2.61 -7.94
N ARG A 82 1.78 -2.21 -9.21
CA ARG A 82 2.90 -1.45 -9.77
C ARG A 82 3.00 -0.06 -9.16
N GLU A 83 1.87 0.65 -9.04
CA GLU A 83 1.82 1.98 -8.45
C GLU A 83 2.23 1.96 -6.97
N SER A 84 1.78 0.96 -6.22
CA SER A 84 2.14 0.80 -4.79
C SER A 84 3.61 0.49 -4.58
N ALA A 85 4.23 -0.27 -5.48
CA ALA A 85 5.67 -0.52 -5.46
C ALA A 85 6.50 0.77 -5.63
N VAL A 86 5.97 1.78 -6.34
CA VAL A 86 6.61 3.10 -6.44
C VAL A 86 6.57 3.83 -5.10
N VAL A 87 5.42 3.78 -4.40
CA VAL A 87 5.23 4.45 -3.10
C VAL A 87 6.13 3.83 -2.04
N GLY A 88 6.04 2.51 -1.87
CA GLY A 88 6.83 1.76 -0.90
C GLY A 88 6.30 0.35 -0.63
N VAL A 89 7.15 -0.45 0.03
CA VAL A 89 6.87 -1.87 0.34
C VAL A 89 5.62 -2.03 1.21
N ASP A 90 5.39 -1.12 2.15
CA ASP A 90 4.21 -1.20 3.03
C ASP A 90 2.90 -1.04 2.25
N TYR A 91 2.85 -0.12 1.27
CA TYR A 91 1.71 0.02 0.37
C TYR A 91 1.50 -1.26 -0.45
N TYR A 92 2.57 -1.80 -1.01
CA TYR A 92 2.52 -3.02 -1.81
C TYR A 92 2.00 -4.21 -1.01
N ASN A 93 2.46 -4.40 0.23
CA ASN A 93 2.06 -5.51 1.08
C ASN A 93 0.58 -5.40 1.48
N ASN A 94 0.13 -4.21 1.89
CA ASN A 94 -1.26 -3.97 2.26
C ASN A 94 -2.21 -4.22 1.07
N LEU A 95 -1.89 -3.67 -0.10
CA LEU A 95 -2.70 -3.92 -1.31
C LEU A 95 -2.66 -5.38 -1.75
N SER A 96 -1.49 -6.03 -1.69
CA SER A 96 -1.37 -7.46 -2.04
C SER A 96 -2.29 -8.33 -1.20
N TYR A 97 -2.43 -8.00 0.09
CA TYR A 97 -3.33 -8.71 0.97
C TYR A 97 -4.80 -8.39 0.67
N ILE A 98 -5.17 -7.13 0.42
CA ILE A 98 -6.52 -6.76 -0.06
C ILE A 98 -6.89 -7.60 -1.29
N PHE A 99 -6.01 -7.65 -2.30
CA PHE A 99 -6.27 -8.42 -3.51
C PHE A 99 -6.39 -9.92 -3.24
N SER A 100 -5.52 -10.47 -2.38
CA SER A 100 -5.58 -11.89 -2.02
C SER A 100 -6.91 -12.24 -1.37
N LEU A 101 -7.32 -11.47 -0.37
CA LEU A 101 -8.56 -11.71 0.37
C LEU A 101 -9.79 -11.44 -0.51
N GLY A 102 -9.74 -10.40 -1.35
CA GLY A 102 -10.79 -10.08 -2.31
C GLY A 102 -10.99 -11.17 -3.36
N LYS A 103 -9.93 -11.85 -3.81
CA LYS A 103 -10.05 -13.01 -4.72
C LYS A 103 -10.79 -14.16 -4.04
N THR A 104 -10.40 -14.53 -2.82
CA THR A 104 -11.06 -15.59 -2.06
C THR A 104 -12.55 -15.32 -1.92
N ILE A 105 -12.93 -14.10 -1.55
CA ILE A 105 -14.35 -13.74 -1.37
C ILE A 105 -15.10 -13.71 -2.69
N TYR A 106 -14.46 -13.22 -3.76
CA TYR A 106 -15.06 -13.22 -5.09
C TYR A 106 -15.35 -14.64 -5.58
N GLU A 107 -14.40 -15.56 -5.41
CA GLU A 107 -14.55 -16.98 -5.77
C GLU A 107 -15.69 -17.63 -4.99
N GLU A 108 -15.77 -17.35 -3.69
CA GLU A 108 -16.83 -17.85 -2.82
C GLU A 108 -18.21 -17.30 -3.21
N ILE A 109 -18.36 -15.98 -3.42
CA ILE A 109 -19.62 -15.37 -3.90
C ILE A 109 -20.04 -15.97 -5.25
N SER A 110 -19.07 -16.35 -6.08
CA SER A 110 -19.31 -16.93 -7.40
C SER A 110 -19.66 -18.42 -7.34
N SER A 111 -19.47 -19.09 -6.20
CA SER A 111 -19.86 -20.48 -5.99
C SER A 111 -21.34 -20.59 -5.62
N TYR A 112 -22.03 -21.60 -6.14
CA TYR A 112 -23.49 -21.73 -6.02
C TYR A 112 -23.98 -22.27 -4.67
N ASP A 113 -23.08 -22.57 -3.73
CA ASP A 113 -23.34 -23.45 -2.58
C ASP A 113 -23.12 -22.79 -1.20
N ILE A 114 -23.06 -21.46 -1.12
CA ILE A 114 -22.83 -20.76 0.15
C ILE A 114 -24.13 -20.33 0.82
N GLU A 115 -24.26 -20.63 2.11
CA GLU A 115 -25.35 -20.14 2.95
C GLU A 115 -25.23 -18.62 3.17
N ASP A 116 -26.37 -17.90 3.10
CA ASP A 116 -26.43 -16.44 3.22
C ASP A 116 -25.75 -15.90 4.49
N GLN A 117 -25.78 -16.65 5.60
CA GLN A 117 -25.19 -16.24 6.88
C GLN A 117 -23.65 -16.34 6.89
N GLU A 118 -23.09 -17.37 6.23
CA GLU A 118 -21.65 -17.49 6.05
C GLU A 118 -21.13 -16.36 5.15
N LEU A 119 -21.86 -16.08 4.06
CA LEU A 119 -21.51 -15.00 3.14
C LEU A 119 -21.55 -13.62 3.82
N PHE A 120 -22.58 -13.36 4.62
CA PHE A 120 -22.67 -12.14 5.44
C PHE A 120 -21.44 -11.97 6.33
N THR A 121 -21.05 -13.03 7.04
CA THR A 121 -19.92 -13.00 7.98
C THR A 121 -18.61 -12.66 7.26
N LYS A 122 -18.37 -13.28 6.10
CA LYS A 122 -17.16 -13.06 5.31
C LYS A 122 -17.12 -11.68 4.64
N CYS A 123 -18.24 -11.21 4.08
CA CYS A 123 -18.34 -9.86 3.52
C CYS A 123 -18.11 -8.79 4.59
N ASN A 124 -18.67 -8.98 5.79
CA ASN A 124 -18.44 -8.09 6.92
C ASN A 124 -16.97 -8.08 7.36
N TYR A 125 -16.36 -9.26 7.48
CA TYR A 125 -14.93 -9.40 7.78
C TYR A 125 -14.07 -8.62 6.78
N TYR A 126 -14.35 -8.75 5.48
CA TYR A 126 -13.61 -8.03 4.44
C TYR A 126 -13.78 -6.53 4.48
N ILE A 127 -15.01 -6.04 4.71
CA ILE A 127 -15.26 -4.60 4.86
C ILE A 127 -14.45 -4.04 6.04
N ASN A 128 -14.47 -4.74 7.18
CA ASN A 128 -13.72 -4.31 8.37
C ASN A 128 -12.21 -4.33 8.13
N TYR A 129 -11.71 -5.35 7.44
CA TYR A 129 -10.31 -5.42 7.03
C TYR A 129 -9.95 -4.27 6.09
N LEU A 130 -10.76 -4.01 5.07
CA LEU A 130 -10.54 -2.95 4.09
C LEU A 130 -10.53 -1.56 4.75
N ASN A 131 -11.44 -1.32 5.69
CA ASN A 131 -11.44 -0.09 6.50
C ASN A 131 -10.13 0.09 7.27
N ALA A 132 -9.68 -0.95 7.98
CA ALA A 132 -8.41 -0.91 8.73
C ALA A 132 -7.19 -0.66 7.82
N VAL A 133 -7.18 -1.24 6.61
CA VAL A 133 -6.12 -0.97 5.64
C VAL A 133 -6.21 0.45 5.11
N ASN A 134 -7.40 0.97 4.84
CA ASN A 134 -7.60 2.33 4.37
C ASN A 134 -7.09 3.38 5.38
N GLU A 135 -7.38 3.18 6.67
CA GLU A 135 -6.78 3.96 7.75
C GLU A 135 -5.25 3.87 7.70
N LYS A 136 -4.72 2.66 7.53
CA LYS A 136 -3.27 2.45 7.48
C LYS A 136 -2.59 3.12 6.29
N LEU A 137 -3.21 3.09 5.11
CA LEU A 137 -2.70 3.75 3.91
C LEU A 137 -2.64 5.27 4.11
N TYR A 138 -3.66 5.86 4.74
CA TYR A 138 -3.63 7.28 5.12
C TYR A 138 -2.49 7.61 6.09
N GLU A 139 -2.29 6.80 7.14
CA GLU A 139 -1.14 6.99 8.05
C GLU A 139 0.20 6.96 7.31
N LEU A 140 0.36 6.01 6.39
CA LEU A 140 1.58 5.90 5.59
C LEU A 140 1.79 7.11 4.67
N LYS A 141 0.70 7.67 4.12
CA LYS A 141 0.75 8.91 3.34
C LYS A 141 1.21 10.09 4.21
N LEU A 142 0.63 10.27 5.40
CA LEU A 142 1.05 11.31 6.34
C LEU A 142 2.52 11.16 6.72
N GLY A 143 2.97 9.92 6.97
CA GLY A 143 4.39 9.64 7.23
C GLY A 143 5.31 10.02 6.06
N LEU A 144 4.84 9.85 4.81
CA LEU A 144 5.58 10.28 3.62
C LEU A 144 5.72 11.81 3.57
N GLU A 145 4.62 12.55 3.83
CA GLU A 145 4.58 14.01 3.83
C GLU A 145 5.45 14.61 4.95
N ILE A 146 5.36 14.07 6.17
CA ILE A 146 6.17 14.49 7.32
C ILE A 146 7.66 14.31 6.99
N ARG A 147 8.04 13.15 6.47
CA ARG A 147 9.43 12.86 6.11
C ARG A 147 9.97 13.82 5.04
N PHE A 148 9.14 14.22 4.09
CA PHE A 148 9.53 15.22 3.10
C PHE A 148 9.72 16.60 3.72
N ALA A 149 8.85 17.01 4.63
CA ALA A 149 9.02 18.26 5.38
C ALA A 149 10.33 18.26 6.19
N GLU A 150 10.63 17.18 6.91
CA GLU A 150 11.87 17.04 7.70
C GLU A 150 13.15 17.11 6.86
N ILE A 151 13.10 16.61 5.62
CA ILE A 151 14.25 16.59 4.72
C ILE A 151 14.54 17.97 4.11
N ASN A 152 13.52 18.82 3.98
CA ASN A 152 13.61 20.15 3.37
C ASN A 152 13.91 21.28 4.38
N ILE A 153 14.00 20.96 5.67
CA ILE A 153 14.51 21.84 6.74
C ILE A 153 16.03 21.64 6.89
#